data_AF-A0A8K0KIP5-F1
#
_entry.id   AF-A0A8K0KIP5-F1
#
_cell.length_a   1.000
_cell.length_b   1.000
_cell.length_c   1.000
_cell.angle_alpha   90.00
_cell.angle_beta   90.00
_cell.angle_gamma   90.00
#
_symmetry.space_group_name_H-M   'P 1'
#
loop_
_entity.id
_entity.type
_entity.pdbx_description
1 polymer ?
#
loop_
_entity_poly.entity_id
_entity_poly.type
_entity_poly.pdbx_seq_one_letter_code
_entity_poly.pdbx_strand_id
1 'polypeptide(L)' 'MVPSAIPRGSTTTLVCHYDLEGDFLYSVKWYRGRREFYRFTPREDPSIKIFPMHGMHVDPKI' A
#
# COMPACT_ATOMS: atom_id res chain seq x y z
N MET A 1 -1.51 7.29 7.66
CA MET A 1 -1.86 6.58 8.91
C MET A 1 -2.18 5.12 8.60
N VAL A 2 -1.77 4.20 9.46
CA VAL A 2 -2.20 2.79 9.44
C VAL A 2 -3.16 2.60 10.61
N PRO A 3 -4.44 2.25 10.38
CA PRO A 3 -5.38 2.02 11.47
C PRO A 3 -4.98 0.76 12.26
N SER A 4 -5.23 0.76 13.58
CA SER A 4 -4.94 -0.40 14.44
C SER A 4 -5.84 -1.59 14.15
N ALA A 5 -7.11 -1.34 13.87
CA ALA A 5 -8.10 -2.32 13.44
C ALA A 5 -9.22 -1.64 12.65
N ILE A 6 -9.84 -2.40 11.75
CA ILE A 6 -11.00 -1.96 10.97
C ILE A 6 -12.13 -3.00 11.08
N PRO A 7 -13.41 -2.59 11.14
CA PRO A 7 -14.54 -3.52 11.07
C PRO A 7 -14.49 -4.40 9.82
N ARG A 8 -14.96 -5.64 9.93
CA ARG A 8 -15.05 -6.54 8.77
C ARG A 8 -15.96 -5.95 7.71
N GLY A 9 -15.53 -6.00 6.45
CA GLY A 9 -16.27 -5.46 5.30
C GLY A 9 -16.17 -3.94 5.13
N SER A 10 -15.49 -3.24 6.04
CA SER A 10 -15.23 -1.81 5.88
C SER A 10 -14.03 -1.54 4.97
N THR A 11 -14.01 -0.33 4.39
CA THR A 11 -12.90 0.19 3.59
C THR A 11 -12.04 1.10 4.44
N THR A 12 -10.72 1.10 4.20
CA THR A 12 -9.80 2.04 4.84
C THR A 12 -8.70 2.45 3.88
N THR A 13 -8.11 3.62 4.12
CA THR A 13 -7.01 4.16 3.34
C THR A 13 -5.72 4.07 4.14
N LEU A 14 -4.71 3.41 3.57
CA LEU A 14 -3.37 3.37 4.14
C LEU A 14 -2.53 4.51 3.57
N VAL A 15 -2.11 5.43 4.44
CA VAL A 15 -1.33 6.60 4.02
C VAL A 15 0.08 6.52 4.60
N CYS A 16 1.09 6.65 3.74
CA CYS A 16 2.48 6.84 4.13
C CYS A 16 2.75 8.34 4.27
N HIS A 17 3.12 8.82 5.45
CA HIS A 17 3.49 10.22 5.70
C HIS A 17 5.01 10.41 5.83
N TYR A 18 5.78 9.47 5.30
CA TYR A 18 7.23 9.56 5.36
C TYR A 18 7.72 10.72 4.49
N ASP A 19 8.48 11.64 5.09
CA ASP A 19 9.15 12.72 4.38
C ASP A 19 10.48 12.20 3.84
N LEU A 20 10.72 12.41 2.55
CA LEU A 20 11.95 11.99 1.87
C LEU A 20 13.06 13.03 2.00
N GLU A 21 12.78 14.20 2.60
CA GLU A 21 13.76 15.27 2.84
C GLU A 21 14.54 15.66 1.56
N GLY A 22 13.86 15.60 0.41
CA GLY A 22 14.43 15.92 -0.91
C GLY A 22 15.00 14.73 -1.71
N ASP A 23 15.01 13.51 -1.16
CA ASP A 23 15.43 12.31 -1.89
C ASP A 23 14.30 11.71 -2.76
N PHE A 24 14.67 10.77 -3.63
CA PHE A 24 13.75 10.04 -4.49
C PHE A 24 13.13 8.86 -3.76
N LEU A 25 11.81 8.71 -3.92
CA LEU A 25 11.11 7.53 -3.46
C LEU A 25 11.57 6.30 -4.24
N TYR A 26 12.17 5.33 -3.55
CA TYR A 26 12.47 4.03 -4.14
C TYR A 26 11.20 3.18 -4.29
N SER A 27 10.50 2.89 -3.18
CA SER A 27 9.24 2.17 -3.20
C SER A 27 8.44 2.34 -1.91
N VAL A 28 7.10 2.35 -2.00
CA VAL A 28 6.20 2.12 -0.87
C VAL A 28 5.64 0.70 -0.97
N LYS A 29 5.68 -0.07 0.11
CA LYS A 29 5.14 -1.43 0.17
C LYS A 29 4.26 -1.62 1.39
N TRP A 30 3.11 -2.27 1.22
CA TRP A 30 2.22 -2.65 2.32
C TRP A 30 2.17 -4.16 2.51
N TYR A 31 2.20 -4.56 3.77
CA TYR A 31 2.20 -5.96 4.19
C TYR A 31 1.09 -6.22 5.19
N ARG A 32 0.45 -7.40 5.07
CA ARG A 32 -0.37 -7.97 6.14
C ARG A 32 0.35 -9.21 6.67
N GLY A 33 0.89 -9.10 7.88
CA GLY A 33 1.82 -10.09 8.40
C GLY A 33 3.07 -10.14 7.51
N ARG A 34 3.35 -11.30 6.92
CA ARG A 34 4.52 -11.51 6.03
C ARG A 34 4.19 -11.42 4.53
N ARG A 35 2.95 -11.10 4.17
CA ARG A 35 2.49 -11.09 2.77
C ARG A 35 2.38 -9.65 2.27
N GLU A 36 3.15 -9.32 1.25
CA GLU A 36 3.00 -8.08 0.48
C GLU A 36 1.65 -8.15 -0.25
N PHE A 37 0.89 -7.05 -0.22
CA PHE A 37 -0.39 -6.94 -0.95
C PHE A 37 -0.46 -5.72 -1.87
N TYR A 38 0.41 -4.73 -1.65
CA TYR A 38 0.51 -3.54 -2.49
C TYR A 38 1.97 -3.05 -2.55
N ARG A 39 2.37 -2.57 -3.72
CA ARG A 39 3.63 -1.87 -3.93
C ARG A 39 3.49 -0.75 -4.94
N PHE A 40 4.09 0.39 -4.63
CA PHE A 40 4.31 1.51 -5.54
C PHE A 40 5.81 1.73 -5.73
N THR A 41 6.30 1.63 -6.97
CA THR A 41 7.69 1.87 -7.35
C THR A 41 7.67 2.92 -8.48
N PRO A 42 7.99 4.20 -8.23
CA PRO A 42 7.86 5.26 -9.25
C PRO A 42 8.65 5.03 -10.54
N ARG A 43 9.74 4.26 -10.45
CA ARG A 43 10.67 3.98 -11.56
C ARG A 43 10.34 2.70 -12.35
N GLU A 44 9.23 2.01 -12.03
CA GLU A 44 8.77 0.83 -12.76
C GLU A 44 7.55 1.17 -13.63
N ASP A 45 7.36 0.41 -14.70
CA ASP A 45 6.14 0.39 -15.50
C ASP A 45 5.54 -1.05 -15.50
N PRO A 46 4.33 -1.27 -14.94
CA PRO A 46 3.51 -0.29 -14.22
C PRO A 46 4.11 0.05 -12.85
N SER A 47 3.90 1.29 -12.41
CA SER A 47 4.40 1.80 -11.12
C SER A 47 3.69 1.19 -9.91
N ILE A 48 2.47 0.67 -10.10
CA ILE A 48 1.68 0.00 -9.06
C ILE A 48 1.62 -1.50 -9.33
N LYS A 49 1.87 -2.29 -8.29
CA LYS A 49 1.70 -3.76 -8.29
C LYS A 49 0.81 -4.16 -7.12
N ILE A 50 -0.26 -4.87 -7.43
CA ILE A 50 -1.18 -5.45 -6.44
C ILE A 50 -0.91 -6.94 -6.36
N PHE A 51 -0.81 -7.46 -5.13
CA PHE A 51 -0.69 -8.89 -4.89
C PHE A 51 -1.98 -9.39 -4.25
N PRO A 52 -2.81 -10.16 -4.98
CA PRO A 52 -4.08 -10.60 -4.46
C PRO A 52 -3.96 -11.38 -3.15
N MET A 53 -4.81 -11.03 -2.19
CA MET A 53 -4.95 -11.74 -0.92
C MET A 53 -6.41 -12.14 -0.73
N HIS A 54 -6.63 -13.38 -0.29
CA HIS A 54 -7.98 -13.87 -0.03
C HIS A 54 -8.68 -13.03 1.04
N GLY A 55 -9.93 -12.63 0.76
CA GLY A 55 -10.74 -11.81 1.66
C GLY A 55 -10.31 -10.34 1.76
N MET A 56 -9.52 -9.83 0.80
CA MET A 56 -9.13 -8.43 0.72
C MET A 56 -9.16 -7.94 -0.73
N HIS A 57 -9.69 -6.74 -0.93
CA HIS A 57 -9.61 -6.02 -2.18
C HIS A 57 -8.76 -4.76 -1.97
N VAL A 58 -7.91 -4.45 -2.95
CA VAL A 58 -7.03 -3.28 -2.92
C VAL A 58 -7.44 -2.41 -4.10
N ASP A 59 -7.91 -1.20 -3.81
CA ASP A 59 -8.15 -0.20 -4.84
C ASP A 59 -6.86 0.62 -5.08
N PRO A 60 -6.24 0.54 -6.27
CA PRO A 60 -5.06 1.34 -6.59
C PRO A 60 -5.38 2.80 -6.89
N LYS A 61 -6.66 3.17 -7.05
CA LYS A 61 -7.08 4.54 -7.36
C LYS A 61 -7.49 5.26 -6.08
N ILE A 62 -6.92 6.45 -5.90
CA ILE A 62 -7.56 7.54 -5.16
C ILE A 62 -7.77 8.64 -6.20
#